data_AF-A0A380ZVX2-F1
#
_entry.id   AF-A0A380ZVX2-F1
#
_cell.length_a   1.000
_cell.length_b   1.000
_cell.length_c   1.000
_cell.angle_alpha   90.00
_cell.angle_beta   90.00
_cell.angle_gamma   90.00
#
_symmetry.space_group_name_H-M   'P 1'
#
loop_
_entity.id
_entity.type
_entity.pdbx_description
1 polymer ?
#
loop_
_entity_poly.entity_id
_entity_poly.type
_entity_poly.pdbx_seq_one_letter_code
_entity_poly.pdbx_strand_id
1 'polypeptide(L)'
;MKLKKRLRIENATSFKLEYTDDGEVMKSKVFKTYKAMEQFHSRQKHFTYMDYNRYALIDEKWHRFIKLPSPFIFEGNLKVINKNFEDFNLQKENNEDF
;
A
#
# COMPACT_ATOMS: atom_id res chain seq x y z
N MET A 1 8.60 3.82 19.75
CA MET A 1 7.84 3.20 18.63
C MET A 1 8.85 2.69 17.62
N LYS A 2 8.82 1.41 17.21
CA LYS A 2 9.84 0.82 16.32
C LYS A 2 9.24 0.58 14.93
N LEU A 3 10.05 0.64 13.87
CA LEU A 3 9.63 0.21 12.54
C LEU A 3 9.20 -1.26 12.61
N LYS A 4 7.95 -1.58 12.23
CA LYS A 4 7.40 -2.93 12.42
C LYS A 4 8.23 -4.01 11.74
N LYS A 5 8.62 -3.81 10.46
CA LYS A 5 9.53 -4.69 9.71
C LYS A 5 9.89 -4.05 8.36
N ARG A 6 11.10 -4.27 7.86
CA ARG A 6 11.45 -3.98 6.46
C ARG A 6 11.05 -5.18 5.59
N LEU A 7 10.31 -4.93 4.52
CA LEU A 7 9.94 -5.96 3.55
C LEU A 7 11.02 -6.07 2.47
N ARG A 8 11.49 -7.28 2.20
CA ARG A 8 12.38 -7.58 1.07
C ARG A 8 11.52 -7.86 -0.16
N ILE A 9 11.27 -6.84 -0.95
CA ILE A 9 10.37 -6.93 -2.12
C ILE A 9 10.95 -7.79 -3.25
N GLU A 10 12.25 -8.06 -3.23
CA GLU A 10 12.92 -8.95 -4.19
C GLU A 10 12.41 -10.39 -4.08
N ASN A 11 11.93 -10.79 -2.90
CA ASN A 11 11.36 -12.12 -2.67
C ASN A 11 9.89 -12.21 -3.12
N ALA A 12 9.30 -11.11 -3.58
CA ALA A 12 7.89 -11.09 -3.92
C ALA A 12 7.63 -11.64 -5.32
N THR A 13 6.69 -12.58 -5.43
CA THR A 13 6.29 -13.20 -6.70
C THR A 13 5.17 -12.44 -7.40
N SER A 14 4.46 -11.57 -6.68
CA SER A 14 3.39 -10.72 -7.21
C SER A 14 3.15 -9.50 -6.33
N PHE A 15 2.51 -8.49 -6.90
CA PHE A 15 2.18 -7.23 -6.24
C PHE A 15 0.72 -6.91 -6.46
N LYS A 16 0.02 -6.40 -5.44
CA LYS A 16 -1.39 -6.01 -5.53
C LYS A 16 -1.54 -4.55 -5.12
N LEU A 17 -2.34 -3.82 -5.90
CA LEU A 17 -2.75 -2.44 -5.60
C LEU A 17 -4.26 -2.40 -5.40
N GLU A 18 -4.70 -1.88 -4.27
CA GLU A 18 -6.11 -1.54 -3.99
C GLU A 18 -6.28 -0.03 -4.13
N TYR A 19 -7.22 0.40 -4.96
CA TYR A 19 -7.43 1.80 -5.33
C TYR A 19 -8.90 2.09 -5.64
N THR A 20 -9.30 3.36 -5.62
CA THR A 20 -10.57 3.85 -6.20
C THR A 20 -10.26 4.76 -7.37
N ASP A 21 -11.14 4.83 -8.37
CA ASP A 21 -11.04 5.80 -9.47
C ASP A 21 -12.17 6.83 -9.46
N ASP A 22 -13.32 6.54 -8.85
CA ASP A 22 -14.47 7.46 -8.73
C ASP A 22 -15.06 7.48 -7.30
N GLY A 23 -14.26 7.14 -6.28
CA GLY A 23 -14.66 7.22 -4.86
C GLY A 23 -15.68 6.19 -4.36
N GLU A 24 -16.45 5.54 -5.24
CA GLU A 24 -17.56 4.66 -4.83
C GLU A 24 -17.18 3.17 -4.72
N VAL A 25 -16.20 2.67 -5.50
CA VAL A 25 -15.88 1.24 -5.53
C VAL A 25 -14.38 0.99 -5.38
N MET A 26 -14.01 0.20 -4.37
CA MET A 26 -12.64 -0.27 -4.20
C MET A 26 -12.30 -1.31 -5.26
N LYS A 27 -11.38 -0.96 -6.15
CA LYS A 27 -10.85 -1.83 -7.20
C LYS A 27 -9.52 -2.43 -6.73
N SER A 28 -9.20 -3.62 -7.23
CA SER A 28 -7.91 -4.23 -6.99
C SER A 28 -7.29 -4.76 -8.28
N LYS A 29 -5.96 -4.67 -8.38
CA LYS A 29 -5.22 -5.19 -9.54
C LYS A 29 -3.93 -5.86 -9.08
N VAL A 30 -3.66 -7.04 -9.65
CA VAL A 30 -2.44 -7.81 -9.40
C VAL A 30 -1.46 -7.64 -10.56
N PHE A 31 -0.18 -7.52 -10.23
CA PHE A 31 0.93 -7.28 -11.13
C PHE A 31 2.03 -8.30 -10.86
N LYS A 32 2.70 -8.76 -11.93
CA LYS A 32 3.85 -9.68 -11.80
C LYS A 32 5.11 -9.00 -11.25
N THR A 33 5.23 -7.68 -11.39
CA THR A 33 6.42 -6.93 -10.95
C THR A 33 6.04 -5.63 -10.26
N TYR A 34 6.88 -5.20 -9.32
CA TYR A 34 6.72 -3.93 -8.62
C TYR A 34 6.72 -2.75 -9.60
N LYS A 35 7.62 -2.77 -10.59
CA LYS A 35 7.73 -1.73 -11.62
C LYS A 35 6.43 -1.55 -12.42
N ALA A 36 5.75 -2.64 -12.78
CA ALA A 36 4.48 -2.56 -13.51
C ALA A 36 3.37 -1.93 -12.65
N MET A 37 3.33 -2.26 -11.36
CA MET A 37 2.41 -1.63 -10.41
C MET A 37 2.66 -0.12 -10.29
N GLU A 38 3.92 0.30 -10.12
CA GLU A 38 4.28 1.72 -10.03
C GLU A 38 3.95 2.47 -11.33
N GLN A 39 4.22 1.89 -12.50
CA GLN A 39 3.87 2.49 -13.77
C GLN A 39 2.35 2.65 -13.92
N PHE A 40 1.58 1.63 -13.53
CA PHE A 40 0.13 1.73 -13.52
C PHE A 40 -0.35 2.86 -12.61
N HIS A 41 0.15 2.91 -11.37
CA HIS A 41 -0.18 3.95 -10.40
C HIS A 41 0.18 5.35 -10.89
N SER A 42 1.39 5.54 -11.46
CA SER A 42 1.85 6.84 -11.97
C SER A 42 1.06 7.37 -13.18
N ARG A 43 0.39 6.48 -13.92
CA ARG A 43 -0.43 6.85 -15.09
C ARG A 43 -1.84 7.28 -14.72
N GLN A 44 -2.24 7.11 -13.46
CA GLN A 44 -3.56 7.51 -13.01
C GLN A 44 -3.58 9.04 -12.93
N LYS A 45 -4.37 9.65 -13.80
CA LYS A 45 -4.51 11.10 -13.94
C LYS A 45 -5.84 11.63 -13.40
N HIS A 46 -6.71 10.76 -12.89
CA HIS A 46 -8.01 11.17 -12.35
C HIS A 46 -7.83 11.88 -11.01
N PHE A 47 -8.51 13.02 -10.84
CA PHE A 47 -8.54 13.78 -9.58
C PHE A 47 -9.07 12.95 -8.40
N THR A 48 -9.89 11.95 -8.69
CA THR A 48 -10.57 11.04 -7.76
C THR A 48 -9.81 9.74 -7.51
N TYR A 49 -8.67 9.54 -8.18
CA TYR A 49 -7.86 8.34 -7.98
C TYR A 49 -7.17 8.38 -6.61
N MET A 50 -7.46 7.40 -5.76
CA MET A 50 -6.77 7.22 -4.49
C MET A 50 -6.25 5.79 -4.36
N ASP A 51 -4.95 5.64 -4.11
CA ASP A 51 -4.36 4.35 -3.74
C ASP A 51 -4.43 4.13 -2.23
N TYR A 52 -5.12 3.07 -1.82
CA TYR A 52 -5.37 2.80 -0.40
C TYR A 52 -4.37 1.82 0.18
N ASN A 53 -4.11 0.71 -0.51
CA ASN A 53 -3.24 -0.34 0.00
C ASN A 53 -2.37 -0.97 -1.09
N ARG A 54 -1.14 -1.29 -0.70
CA ARG A 54 -0.14 -1.97 -1.54
C ARG A 54 0.27 -3.27 -0.85
N TYR A 55 0.34 -4.36 -1.60
CA TYR A 55 0.72 -5.67 -1.08
C TYR A 55 1.76 -6.34 -1.96
N ALA A 56 2.63 -7.12 -1.34
CA ALA A 56 3.57 -8.00 -2.01
C ALA A 56 3.30 -9.44 -1.57
N LEU A 57 3.24 -10.37 -2.51
CA LEU A 57 3.07 -11.79 -2.26
C LEU A 57 4.45 -12.41 -2.01
N ILE A 58 4.75 -12.79 -0.77
CA ILE A 58 6.01 -13.42 -0.36
C ILE A 58 5.65 -14.67 0.43
N ASP A 59 6.29 -15.80 0.15
CA ASP A 59 6.01 -17.08 0.81
C ASP A 59 4.50 -17.41 0.82
N GLU A 60 3.85 -17.20 -0.33
CA GLU A 60 2.41 -17.41 -0.56
C GLU A 60 1.47 -16.55 0.31
N LYS A 61 2.00 -15.53 0.99
CA LYS A 61 1.25 -14.62 1.86
C LYS A 61 1.31 -13.18 1.36
N TRP A 62 0.17 -12.50 1.38
CA TRP A 62 0.09 -11.08 1.05
C TRP A 62 0.56 -10.23 2.21
N HIS A 63 1.67 -9.53 2.02
CA HIS A 63 2.22 -8.59 2.98
C HIS A 63 1.93 -7.16 2.54
N ARG A 64 1.15 -6.45 3.35
CA ARG A 64 0.89 -5.02 3.13
C ARG A 64 2.16 -4.22 3.39
N PHE A 65 2.45 -3.24 2.54
CA PHE A 65 3.61 -2.37 2.69
C PHE A 65 3.30 -0.94 2.25
N ILE A 66 4.18 -0.03 2.64
CA ILE A 66 4.20 1.35 2.16
C ILE A 66 5.55 1.65 1.52
N LYS A 67 5.53 2.52 0.51
CA LYS A 67 6.74 3.07 -0.06
C LYS A 67 7.21 4.21 0.84
N LEU A 68 8.43 4.10 1.35
CA LEU A 68 9.03 5.18 2.11
C LEU A 68 9.53 6.26 1.16
N PRO A 69 9.29 7.56 1.45
CA PRO A 69 9.75 8.65 0.60
C PRO A 69 11.27 8.85 0.66
N SER A 70 11.90 8.41 1.75
CA SER A 70 13.33 8.54 2.00
C SER A 70 13.87 7.26 2.64
N PRO A 71 15.11 6.86 2.31
CA PRO A 71 15.81 5.78 3.01
C PRO A 71 16.16 6.17 4.46
N PHE A 72 16.21 7.47 4.76
CA PHE A 72 16.45 8.00 6.10
C PHE A 72 15.11 8.39 6.75
N ILE A 73 14.77 7.71 7.83
CA ILE A 73 13.58 8.03 8.64
C ILE A 73 14.05 8.65 9.96
N PHE A 74 13.68 9.91 10.17
CA PHE A 74 13.81 10.56 11.47
C PHE A 74 12.71 10.07 12.42
N GLU A 75 13.00 10.02 13.72
CA GLU A 75 12.06 9.51 14.72
C GLU A 75 10.72 10.26 14.73
N GLY A 76 10.73 11.58 14.50
CA GLY A 76 9.52 12.38 14.36
C GLY A 76 8.61 11.92 13.21
N ASN A 77 9.21 11.51 12.08
CA ASN A 77 8.48 11.03 10.92
C ASN A 77 7.95 9.60 11.12
N LEU A 78 8.62 8.79 11.95
CA LEU A 78 8.23 7.41 12.23
C LEU A 78 6.84 7.30 12.88
N LYS A 79 6.51 8.25 13.77
CA LYS A 79 5.19 8.30 14.42
C LYS A 79 4.09 8.53 13.38
N VAL A 80 4.28 9.49 12.48
CA VAL A 80 3.32 9.82 11.42
C VAL A 80 3.15 8.65 10.45
N ILE A 81 4.27 8.06 10.01
CA ILE A 81 4.26 6.92 9.08
C ILE A 81 3.46 5.74 9.63
N ASN A 82 3.73 5.36 10.87
CA ASN A 82 3.03 4.24 11.51
C ASN A 82 1.57 4.58 11.82
N LYS A 83 1.27 5.81 12.26
CA LYS A 83 -0.11 6.25 12.48
C LYS A 83 -0.91 6.16 11.19
N ASN A 84 -0.39 6.70 10.08
CA ASN A 84 -1.04 6.58 8.78
C ASN A 84 -1.21 5.11 8.39
N PHE A 85 -0.19 4.27 8.56
CA PHE A 85 -0.27 2.84 8.26
C PHE A 85 -1.35 2.11 9.07
N GLU A 86 -1.55 2.47 10.33
CA GLU A 86 -2.59 1.91 11.22
C GLU A 86 -3.98 2.50 10.97
N ASP A 87 -4.09 3.81 10.75
CA ASP A 87 -5.37 4.47 10.44
C ASP A 87 -5.96 3.95 9.11
N PHE A 88 -5.12 3.60 8.13
CA PHE A 88 -5.56 2.89 6.91
C PHE A 88 -6.05 1.45 7.17
N ASN A 89 -5.68 0.79 8.28
CA ASN A 89 -6.30 -0.49 8.67
C ASN A 89 -7.72 -0.28 9.22
N LEU A 90 -7.91 0.74 10.06
CA LEU A 90 -9.18 1.01 10.74
C LEU A 90 -10.33 1.37 9.78
N GLN A 91 -10.03 2.07 8.69
CA GLN A 91 -11.03 2.36 7.64
C GLN A 91 -11.50 1.11 6.89
N LYS A 92 -10.78 -0.02 6.98
CA LYS A 92 -11.16 -1.28 6.35
C LYS A 92 -12.11 -2.10 7.22
N GLU A 93 -11.87 -2.17 8.52
CA GLU A 93 -12.75 -2.86 9.48
C GLU A 93 -14.16 -2.23 9.49
N ASN A 94 -14.26 -0.90 9.40
CA ASN A 94 -15.56 -0.22 9.40
C ASN A 94 -16.37 -0.37 8.09
N ASN A 95 -15.78 -0.92 7.02
CA ASN A 95 -16.44 -1.11 5.71
C ASN A 95 -16.83 -2.59 5.44
N GLU A 96 -16.52 -3.52 6.36
CA GLU A 96 -16.92 -4.93 6.24
C GLU A 96 -18.25 -5.26 6.97
N ASP A 97 -18.94 -4.25 7.54
CA ASP A 97 -20.17 -4.40 8.35
C ASP A 97 -21.43 -3.72 7.74
N PHE A 98 -21.54 -3.57 6.41
CA PHE A 98 -22.79 -3.12 5.76
C PHE A 98 -23.16 -3.91 4.51
#